data_AF-A0A177K6Y3-F1
#
_entry.id   AF-A0A177K6Y3-F1
#
_cell.length_a   1.000
_cell.length_b   1.000
_cell.length_c   1.000
_cell.angle_alpha   90.00
_cell.angle_beta   90.00
_cell.angle_gamma   90.00
#
_symmetry.space_group_name_H-M   'P 1'
#
loop_
_entity.id
_entity.type
_entity.pdbx_description
1 polymer ?
#
loop_
_entity_poly.entity_id
_entity_poly.type
_entity_poly.pdbx_seq_one_letter_code
_entity_poly.pdbx_strand_id
1 'polypeptide(L)'
;MAVVGLVALAAGVAGCAPSDEQSVTCVSWATYASDEDRLEAADLVVEVESVRPDGTSAVYGYPANAYLVSGLTVIKGDLTDGSELRVASTADNCASPVYAEGDPMLQDAPLCLYLSFDHDQWITLSPFDGVRPAS
;
A
#
# COMPACT_ATOMS: atom_id res chain seq x y z
N MET A 1 -56.52 -17.48 -44.84
CA MET A 1 -55.47 -18.14 -45.65
C MET A 1 -54.11 -17.59 -45.20
N ALA A 2 -53.10 -18.47 -45.16
CA ALA A 2 -51.76 -18.36 -44.55
C ALA A 2 -51.01 -17.03 -44.84
N VAL A 3 -50.03 -16.59 -44.03
CA VAL A 3 -48.65 -17.13 -43.96
C VAL A 3 -47.99 -16.88 -42.59
N VAL A 4 -47.25 -17.90 -42.13
CA VAL A 4 -46.32 -17.94 -40.99
C VAL A 4 -45.07 -17.11 -41.27
N GLY A 5 -44.56 -16.34 -40.30
CA GLY A 5 -43.26 -15.67 -40.40
C GLY A 5 -42.63 -15.41 -39.02
N LEU A 6 -41.79 -16.34 -38.59
CA LEU A 6 -40.93 -16.26 -37.41
C LEU A 6 -39.75 -15.31 -37.69
N VAL A 7 -39.58 -14.23 -36.93
CA VAL A 7 -38.30 -13.52 -36.78
C VAL A 7 -38.10 -13.16 -35.31
N ALA A 8 -37.30 -13.98 -34.63
CA ALA A 8 -36.57 -13.57 -33.43
C ALA A 8 -35.36 -12.75 -33.89
N LEU A 9 -35.01 -11.65 -33.22
CA LEU A 9 -33.60 -11.27 -32.98
C LEU A 9 -33.46 -10.02 -32.08
N ALA A 10 -32.73 -10.25 -30.99
CA ALA A 10 -31.76 -9.39 -30.31
C ALA A 10 -32.24 -8.20 -29.43
N ALA A 11 -31.99 -8.40 -28.13
CA ALA A 11 -31.99 -7.43 -27.06
C ALA A 11 -31.02 -6.26 -27.33
N GLY A 12 -31.55 -5.04 -27.26
CA GLY A 12 -30.76 -3.81 -27.20
C GLY A 12 -30.78 -3.24 -25.80
N VAL A 13 -29.91 -3.75 -24.92
CA VAL A 13 -29.49 -3.05 -23.70
C VAL A 13 -27.97 -3.11 -23.64
N ALA A 14 -27.32 -2.38 -24.55
CA ALA A 14 -25.93 -2.00 -24.36
C ALA A 14 -25.92 -0.83 -23.37
N GLY A 15 -25.76 -1.15 -22.09
CA GLY A 15 -25.58 -0.15 -21.04
C GLY A 15 -24.32 0.67 -21.32
N CYS A 16 -24.45 1.99 -21.23
CA CYS A 16 -23.31 2.86 -20.96
C CYS A 16 -22.72 2.43 -19.62
N ALA A 17 -21.57 1.75 -19.63
CA ALA A 17 -20.69 1.80 -18.48
C ALA A 17 -19.96 3.14 -18.57
N PRO A 18 -20.05 4.03 -17.56
CA PRO A 18 -19.06 5.09 -17.44
C PRO A 18 -17.71 4.41 -17.24
N SER A 19 -16.79 4.61 -18.18
CA SER A 19 -15.38 4.45 -17.89
C SER A 19 -15.04 5.56 -16.89
N ASP A 20 -15.13 5.25 -15.59
CA ASP A 20 -14.49 6.05 -14.56
C ASP A 20 -12.98 6.01 -14.84
N GLU A 21 -12.53 6.87 -15.75
CA GLU A 21 -11.13 7.25 -15.90
C GLU A 21 -10.75 8.00 -14.61
N GLN A 22 -10.52 7.23 -13.54
CA GLN A 22 -9.94 7.77 -12.31
C GLN A 22 -8.59 8.36 -12.71
N SER A 23 -8.53 9.69 -12.74
CA SER A 23 -7.31 10.44 -13.01
C SER A 23 -6.30 10.10 -11.91
N VAL A 24 -5.42 9.16 -12.22
CA VAL A 24 -4.32 8.70 -11.37
C VAL A 24 -3.44 9.92 -11.09
N THR A 25 -3.56 10.50 -9.90
CA THR A 25 -2.66 11.55 -9.45
C THR A 25 -1.43 10.89 -8.84
N CYS A 26 -0.33 11.01 -9.55
CA CYS A 26 1.00 10.61 -9.12
C CYS A 26 1.37 11.29 -7.78
N VAL A 27 1.69 10.50 -6.76
CA VAL A 27 2.10 11.06 -5.47
C VAL A 27 3.59 11.37 -5.55
N SER A 28 3.97 12.61 -5.26
CA SER A 28 5.38 13.00 -5.17
C SER A 28 5.92 12.58 -3.81
N TRP A 29 6.64 11.47 -3.78
CA TRP A 29 7.26 10.96 -2.55
C TRP A 29 8.43 11.80 -2.09
N ALA A 30 8.53 12.04 -0.78
CA ALA A 30 9.74 12.60 -0.19
C ALA A 30 10.88 11.57 -0.25
N THR A 31 12.10 12.06 -0.44
CA THR A 31 13.33 11.26 -0.36
C THR A 31 14.14 11.71 0.84
N TYR A 32 14.69 10.75 1.57
CA TYR A 32 15.44 11.01 2.80
C TYR A 32 16.91 10.60 2.64
N ALA A 33 17.83 11.52 2.91
CA ALA A 33 19.25 11.29 2.65
C ALA A 33 19.93 10.45 3.73
N SER A 34 19.46 10.55 4.99
CA SER A 34 20.06 9.88 6.15
C SER A 34 19.01 9.19 7.02
N ASP A 35 19.46 8.25 7.87
CA ASP A 35 18.57 7.60 8.84
C ASP A 35 18.06 8.62 9.89
N GLU A 36 18.85 9.67 10.19
CA GLU A 36 18.43 10.79 11.03
C GLU A 36 17.26 11.56 10.42
N ASP A 37 17.29 11.85 9.11
CA ASP A 37 16.17 12.52 8.43
C ASP A 37 14.89 11.66 8.46
N ARG A 38 15.03 10.33 8.30
CA ARG A 38 13.89 9.39 8.38
C ARG A 38 13.34 9.30 9.80
N LEU A 39 14.23 9.21 10.79
CA LEU A 39 13.88 9.24 12.21
C LEU A 39 13.13 10.52 12.56
N GLU A 40 13.56 11.68 12.07
CA GLU A 40 12.88 12.96 12.32
C GLU A 40 11.48 12.99 11.69
N ALA A 41 11.35 12.54 10.44
CA ALA A 41 10.11 12.62 9.68
C ALA A 41 9.04 11.57 10.06
N ALA A 42 9.45 10.39 10.55
CA ALA A 42 8.51 9.31 10.89
C ALA A 42 7.73 9.60 12.19
N ASP A 43 6.44 9.25 12.23
CA ASP A 43 5.63 9.32 13.46
C ASP A 43 5.98 8.18 14.42
N LEU A 44 6.35 7.03 13.87
CA LEU A 44 6.71 5.82 14.60
C LEU A 44 7.89 5.12 13.90
N VAL A 45 8.85 4.65 14.68
CA VAL A 45 9.98 3.86 14.18
C VAL A 45 10.10 2.60 15.02
N VAL A 46 10.05 1.45 14.34
CA VAL A 46 10.01 0.13 14.99
C VAL A 46 10.94 -0.85 14.28
N GLU A 47 11.70 -1.60 15.05
CA GLU A 47 12.30 -2.84 14.58
C GLU A 47 11.29 -3.98 14.71
N VAL A 48 11.25 -4.86 13.71
CA VAL A 48 10.32 -5.98 13.62
C VAL A 48 11.06 -7.27 13.28
N GLU A 49 10.67 -8.36 13.95
CA GLU A 49 11.27 -9.67 13.76
C GLU A 49 10.55 -10.50 12.70
N SER A 50 9.25 -10.26 12.49
CA SER A 50 8.44 -11.01 11.56
C SER A 50 7.45 -10.13 10.80
N VAL A 51 7.36 -10.38 9.49
CA VAL A 51 6.44 -9.73 8.56
C VAL A 51 5.59 -10.81 7.90
N ARG A 52 4.26 -10.68 7.97
CA ARG A 52 3.31 -11.61 7.35
C ARG A 52 2.35 -10.85 6.42
N PRO A 53 2.07 -11.35 5.20
CA PRO A 53 1.07 -10.73 4.33
C PRO A 53 -0.30 -10.65 5.02
N ASP A 54 -0.96 -9.50 4.90
CA ASP A 54 -2.30 -9.22 5.45
C ASP A 54 -3.18 -8.46 4.43
N GLY A 55 -3.11 -8.92 3.17
CA GLY A 55 -3.94 -8.44 2.08
C GLY A 55 -3.46 -7.10 1.52
N THR A 56 -4.41 -6.19 1.29
CA THR A 56 -4.15 -4.86 0.73
C THR A 56 -4.86 -3.78 1.55
N SER A 57 -4.40 -2.54 1.40
CA SER A 57 -5.06 -1.35 1.94
C SER A 57 -4.99 -0.20 0.93
N ALA A 58 -5.87 0.78 1.07
CA ALA A 58 -5.83 1.97 0.23
C ALA A 58 -4.89 3.01 0.86
N VAL A 59 -3.86 3.42 0.11
CA VAL A 59 -2.94 4.50 0.47
C VAL A 59 -3.04 5.57 -0.61
N TYR A 60 -3.47 6.78 -0.25
CA TYR A 60 -3.78 7.88 -1.18
C TYR A 60 -4.66 7.49 -2.38
N GLY A 61 -5.61 6.57 -2.16
CA GLY A 61 -6.51 6.08 -3.21
C GLY A 61 -5.96 4.93 -4.06
N TYR A 62 -4.75 4.43 -3.78
CA TYR A 62 -4.13 3.31 -4.50
C TYR A 62 -4.05 2.05 -3.64
N PRO A 63 -4.22 0.86 -4.25
CA PRO A 63 -3.98 -0.39 -3.54
C PRO A 63 -2.49 -0.53 -3.23
N ALA A 64 -2.19 -0.66 -1.95
CA ALA A 64 -0.89 -1.01 -1.39
C ALA A 64 -0.97 -2.38 -0.72
N ASN A 65 0.12 -3.14 -0.74
CA ASN A 65 0.22 -4.38 0.03
C ASN A 65 0.17 -4.05 1.53
N ALA A 66 -0.56 -4.84 2.29
CA ALA A 66 -0.62 -4.71 3.74
C ALA A 66 0.02 -5.91 4.41
N TYR A 67 0.66 -5.66 5.54
CA TYR A 67 1.39 -6.65 6.31
C TYR A 67 1.04 -6.52 7.79
N LEU A 68 1.00 -7.66 8.46
CA LEU A 68 0.98 -7.75 9.90
C LEU A 68 2.42 -8.00 10.38
N VAL A 69 2.97 -7.06 11.13
CA VAL A 69 4.33 -7.15 11.68
C VAL A 69 4.30 -7.42 13.17
N SER A 70 5.28 -8.16 13.70
CA SER A 70 5.35 -8.58 15.10
C SER A 70 6.78 -8.67 15.60
N GLY A 71 6.96 -8.85 16.92
CA GLY A 71 8.28 -8.74 17.56
C GLY A 71 8.76 -7.29 17.61
N LEU A 72 7.85 -6.38 17.97
CA LEU A 72 8.05 -4.93 17.84
C LEU A 72 9.00 -4.40 18.92
N THR A 73 10.08 -3.76 18.50
CA THR A 73 10.93 -2.94 19.37
C THR A 73 10.80 -1.48 18.95
N VAL A 74 10.21 -0.64 19.81
CA VAL A 74 9.95 0.77 19.51
C VAL A 74 11.21 1.60 19.70
N ILE A 75 11.63 2.29 18.65
CA ILE A 75 12.76 3.23 18.62
C ILE A 75 12.27 4.68 18.81
N LYS A 76 11.17 5.04 18.14
CA LYS A 76 10.53 6.37 18.21
C LYS A 76 9.02 6.20 18.21
N GLY A 77 8.32 7.08 18.93
CA GLY A 77 6.86 7.14 18.99
C GLY A 77 6.29 6.28 20.10
N ASP A 78 4.96 6.20 20.16
CA ASP A 78 4.25 5.40 21.15
C ASP A 78 3.32 4.39 20.45
N LEU A 79 3.47 3.13 20.82
CA LEU A 79 2.54 2.05 20.46
C LEU A 79 1.76 1.70 21.72
N THR A 80 0.51 2.17 21.78
CA THR A 80 -0.29 2.10 23.00
C THR A 80 -0.74 0.69 23.33
N ASP A 81 -0.96 -0.16 22.32
CA ASP A 81 -1.38 -1.54 22.47
C ASP A 81 -1.00 -2.36 21.22
N GLY A 82 -0.37 -3.51 21.41
CA GLY A 82 -0.22 -4.52 20.35
C GLY A 82 1.11 -5.26 20.37
N SER A 83 1.03 -6.60 20.42
CA SER A 83 2.14 -7.47 20.01
C SER A 83 2.36 -7.45 18.50
N GLU A 84 1.40 -6.90 17.76
CA GLU A 84 1.38 -6.85 16.31
C GLU A 84 0.89 -5.48 15.82
N LEU A 85 1.38 -5.07 14.64
CA LEU A 85 1.04 -3.82 13.98
C LEU A 85 0.69 -4.11 12.53
N ARG A 86 -0.43 -3.57 12.04
CA ARG A 86 -0.77 -3.64 10.62
C ARG A 86 -0.20 -2.43 9.90
N VAL A 87 0.61 -2.68 8.87
CA VAL A 87 1.32 -1.64 8.10
C VAL A 87 1.01 -1.82 6.61
N ALA A 88 0.63 -0.74 5.93
CA ALA A 88 0.57 -0.71 4.47
C ALA A 88 1.94 -0.30 3.89
N SER A 89 2.47 -1.10 2.97
CA SER A 89 3.69 -0.82 2.23
C SER A 89 3.37 0.17 1.11
N THR A 90 3.70 1.43 1.33
CA THR A 90 3.49 2.49 0.35
C THR A 90 4.13 2.11 -0.99
N ALA A 91 3.35 2.21 -2.08
CA ALA A 91 3.79 1.85 -3.43
C ALA A 91 4.13 3.08 -4.27
N ASP A 92 5.04 2.95 -5.23
CA ASP A 92 5.28 4.01 -6.21
C ASP A 92 4.16 3.96 -7.26
N ASN A 93 3.13 4.77 -7.05
CA ASN A 93 1.98 4.85 -7.95
C ASN A 93 2.29 5.51 -9.31
N CYS A 94 3.51 6.03 -9.51
CA CYS A 94 4.02 6.51 -10.79
C CYS A 94 4.83 5.45 -11.54
N ALA A 95 5.27 4.40 -10.86
CA ALA A 95 5.90 3.26 -11.49
C ALA A 95 4.85 2.30 -12.08
N SER A 96 5.26 1.56 -13.11
CA SER A 96 4.47 0.46 -13.67
C SER A 96 5.37 -0.76 -13.86
N PRO A 97 5.21 -1.84 -13.07
CA PRO A 97 4.23 -2.00 -11.98
C PRO A 97 4.57 -1.13 -10.74
N VAL A 98 3.61 -0.92 -9.84
CA VAL A 98 3.76 -0.02 -8.67
C VAL A 98 4.82 -0.46 -7.64
N TYR A 99 5.29 -1.71 -7.75
CA TYR A 99 6.45 -2.26 -7.03
C TYR A 99 7.50 -2.76 -8.03
N ALA A 100 7.88 -1.93 -9.01
CA ALA A 100 8.83 -2.31 -10.06
C ALA A 100 10.17 -2.81 -9.52
N GLU A 101 10.63 -2.23 -8.41
CA GLU A 101 11.88 -2.62 -7.73
C GLU A 101 11.66 -3.68 -6.62
N GLY A 102 10.44 -4.17 -6.47
CA GLY A 102 10.02 -5.05 -5.38
C GLY A 102 9.36 -4.31 -4.23
N ASP A 103 8.65 -5.05 -3.38
CA ASP A 103 8.10 -4.51 -2.13
C ASP A 103 9.18 -4.54 -1.04
N PRO A 104 9.58 -3.39 -0.46
CA PRO A 104 10.61 -3.34 0.57
C PRO A 104 10.30 -4.19 1.80
N MET A 105 9.03 -4.53 2.07
CA MET A 105 8.62 -5.37 3.20
C MET A 105 8.97 -6.86 3.03
N LEU A 106 9.38 -7.30 1.84
CA LEU A 106 9.64 -8.72 1.52
C LEU A 106 11.13 -9.10 1.60
N GLN A 107 11.91 -8.43 2.43
CA GLN A 107 13.33 -8.73 2.63
C GLN A 107 13.52 -9.92 3.60
N ASP A 108 14.53 -10.76 3.35
CA ASP A 108 14.89 -11.91 4.18
C ASP A 108 15.77 -11.52 5.39
N ALA A 109 15.41 -10.43 6.09
CA ALA A 109 16.11 -9.95 7.28
C ALA A 109 15.13 -9.24 8.23
N PRO A 110 15.45 -9.14 9.54
CA PRO A 110 14.71 -8.24 10.44
C PRO A 110 14.72 -6.81 9.88
N LEU A 111 13.62 -6.09 10.04
CA LEU A 111 13.43 -4.78 9.41
C LEU A 111 13.27 -3.67 10.44
N CYS A 112 13.86 -2.52 10.16
CA CYS A 112 13.54 -1.25 10.79
C CYS A 112 12.57 -0.49 9.89
N LEU A 113 11.36 -0.24 10.40
CA LEU A 113 10.27 0.41 9.70
C LEU A 113 10.15 1.86 10.16
N TYR A 114 10.11 2.77 9.18
CA TYR A 114 9.83 4.19 9.37
C TYR A 114 8.40 4.44 8.90
N LEU A 115 7.54 4.78 9.85
CA LEU A 115 6.09 4.77 9.65
C LEU A 115 5.50 6.15 9.85
N SER A 116 4.45 6.45 9.09
CA SER A 116 3.56 7.59 9.32
C SER A 116 2.13 7.09 9.58
N PHE A 117 1.38 7.84 10.37
CA PHE A 117 -0.03 7.54 10.62
C PHE A 117 -0.90 8.41 9.72
N ASP A 118 -1.58 7.79 8.76
CA ASP A 118 -2.39 8.48 7.75
C ASP A 118 -3.73 7.76 7.58
N HIS A 119 -4.84 8.51 7.48
CA HIS A 119 -6.20 7.96 7.34
C HIS A 119 -6.51 6.75 8.26
N ASP A 120 -6.18 6.87 9.55
CA ASP A 120 -6.38 5.83 10.57
C ASP A 120 -5.61 4.51 10.34
N GLN A 121 -4.51 4.54 9.58
CA GLN A 121 -3.64 3.38 9.35
C GLN A 121 -2.16 3.75 9.42
N TRP A 122 -1.32 2.76 9.73
CA TRP A 122 0.13 2.91 9.60
C TRP A 122 0.56 2.62 8.17
N ILE A 123 1.33 3.53 7.59
CA ILE A 123 1.92 3.37 6.26
C ILE A 123 3.44 3.55 6.35
N THR A 124 4.18 2.92 5.44
CA THR A 124 5.62 3.21 5.32
C THR A 124 5.82 4.64 4.82
N LEU A 125 6.85 5.33 5.34
CA LEU A 125 7.11 6.76 5.09
C LEU A 125 7.15 7.12 3.60
N SER A 126 7.71 6.24 2.78
CA SER A 126 7.67 6.29 1.32
C SER A 126 7.93 4.89 0.74
N PRO A 127 7.73 4.68 -0.57
CA PRO A 127 8.05 3.42 -1.24
C PRO A 127 9.53 3.03 -1.19
N PHE A 128 10.42 4.01 -0.97
CA PHE A 128 11.86 3.83 -1.11
C PHE A 128 12.61 3.92 0.23
N ASP A 129 12.08 4.71 1.16
CA ASP A 129 12.78 5.10 2.39
C ASP A 129 12.06 4.67 3.67
N GLY A 130 10.93 3.99 3.56
CA GLY A 130 10.14 3.55 4.71
C GLY A 130 10.62 2.26 5.37
N VAL A 131 11.56 1.53 4.77
CA VAL A 131 12.03 0.22 5.26
C VAL A 131 13.55 0.10 5.09
N ARG A 132 14.23 -0.37 6.14
CA ARG A 132 15.66 -0.68 6.14
C ARG A 132 15.89 -2.03 6.82
N PRO A 133 16.99 -2.75 6.52
CA PRO A 133 17.44 -3.82 7.39
C PRO A 133 17.68 -3.30 8.81
N ALA A 134 17.25 -4.04 9.83
CA ALA A 134 17.61 -3.75 11.22
C ALA A 134 19.10 -4.10 11.46
N SER A 135 19.72 -3.42 12.43
CA SER A 135 21.16 -3.50 12.74
C SER A 135 21.49 -4.36 13.95
#